data_AF-A0A7K2C563-F1
#
_entry.id   AF-A0A7K2C563-F1
#
_cell.length_a   1.000
_cell.length_b   1.000
_cell.length_c   1.000
_cell.angle_alpha   90.00
_cell.angle_beta   90.00
_cell.angle_gamma   90.00
#
_symmetry.space_group_name_H-M   'P 1'
#
loop_
_entity.id
_entity.type
_entity.pdbx_description
1 polymer ?
#
loop_
_entity_poly.entity_id
_entity_poly.type
_entity_poly.pdbx_seq_one_letter_code
_entity_poly.pdbx_strand_id
1 'polypeptide(L)'
;MFIPKVGWMQMRRKGGNPFPDGRPIRATVKKVGRYWKVSVCYEIDAPKRTENGVAIGVDLNTYNAAWTDTTGERGMLDVPKLDKKEIRIRRYQRKLARQQKGSNRRRVTKRKIAKWKR
;
A
#
# COMPACT_ATOMS: atom_id res chain seq x y z
N MET A 1 12.39 -17.92 -3.27
CA MET A 1 11.83 -17.50 -4.56
C MET A 1 13.00 -17.22 -5.48
N PHE A 2 12.99 -17.77 -6.69
CA PHE A 2 13.97 -17.42 -7.70
C PHE A 2 13.51 -16.18 -8.46
N ILE A 3 14.40 -15.20 -8.64
CA ILE A 3 14.15 -14.00 -9.44
C ILE A 3 15.21 -13.95 -10.54
N PRO A 4 14.81 -13.91 -11.83
CA PRO A 4 15.75 -13.76 -12.92
C PRO A 4 16.67 -12.55 -12.68
N LYS A 5 17.98 -12.72 -12.90
CA LYS A 5 19.05 -11.73 -12.64
C LYS A 5 19.46 -11.50 -11.18
N VAL A 6 18.70 -11.97 -10.19
CA VAL A 6 19.03 -11.80 -8.76
C VAL A 6 19.33 -13.13 -8.08
N GLY A 7 18.80 -14.23 -8.59
CA GLY A 7 18.99 -15.58 -8.05
C GLY A 7 18.00 -15.93 -6.95
N TRP A 8 18.37 -16.87 -6.09
CA TRP A 8 17.52 -17.33 -4.99
C TRP A 8 17.47 -16.31 -3.85
N MET A 9 16.28 -15.81 -3.55
CA MET A 9 16.04 -14.94 -2.40
C MET A 9 15.17 -15.65 -1.34
N GLN A 10 15.60 -15.57 -0.08
CA GLN A 10 14.77 -15.91 1.07
C GLN A 10 13.70 -14.83 1.28
N MET A 11 12.44 -15.25 1.38
CA MET A 11 11.31 -14.37 1.62
C MET A 11 10.89 -14.50 3.08
N ARG A 12 10.96 -13.40 3.84
CA ARG A 12 10.48 -13.34 5.23
C ARG A 12 8.97 -13.08 5.20
N ARG A 13 8.16 -13.96 5.80
CA ARG A 13 6.68 -13.98 5.66
C ARG A 13 5.97 -13.85 7.00
N LYS A 14 4.73 -13.35 6.98
CA LYS A 14 3.75 -13.49 8.06
C LYS A 14 2.48 -14.12 7.45
N GLY A 15 2.24 -15.41 7.71
CA GLY A 15 1.01 -16.14 7.35
C GLY A 15 0.81 -16.47 5.85
N GLY A 16 -0.17 -17.36 5.59
CA GLY A 16 -0.84 -17.61 4.29
C GLY A 16 -0.02 -18.23 3.15
N ASN A 17 -0.72 -18.72 2.10
CA ASN A 17 -0.14 -18.94 0.78
C ASN A 17 0.12 -17.56 0.14
N PRO A 18 1.38 -17.15 -0.11
CA PRO A 18 1.69 -15.83 -0.66
C PRO A 18 1.53 -15.76 -2.19
N PHE A 19 1.16 -16.88 -2.82
CA PHE A 19 0.96 -16.96 -4.26
C PHE A 19 -0.54 -17.13 -4.51
N PRO A 20 -1.22 -16.08 -5.01
CA PRO A 20 -2.59 -16.27 -5.48
C PRO A 20 -2.59 -17.31 -6.61
N ASP A 21 -3.70 -18.03 -6.75
CA ASP A 21 -3.91 -18.90 -7.90
C ASP A 21 -3.93 -18.03 -9.16
N GLY A 22 -2.86 -18.11 -9.94
CA GLY A 22 -2.62 -17.21 -11.06
C GLY A 22 -1.19 -17.25 -11.56
N ARG A 23 -0.94 -16.59 -12.70
CA ARG A 23 0.36 -16.56 -13.36
C ARG A 23 1.17 -15.34 -12.90
N PRO A 24 2.40 -15.50 -12.37
CA PRO A 24 3.26 -14.34 -12.11
C PRO A 24 3.70 -13.72 -13.43
N ILE A 25 3.43 -12.42 -13.62
CA ILE A 25 3.75 -11.69 -14.86
C ILE A 25 4.92 -10.73 -14.71
N ARG A 26 5.17 -10.23 -13.49
CA ARG A 26 6.23 -9.25 -13.22
C ARG A 26 6.69 -9.33 -11.78
N ALA A 27 7.99 -9.23 -11.57
CA ALA A 27 8.56 -9.04 -10.23
C ALA A 27 9.44 -7.78 -10.21
N THR A 28 9.19 -6.89 -9.26
CA THR A 28 9.98 -5.68 -9.03
C THR A 28 10.73 -5.83 -7.72
N VAL A 29 12.06 -5.77 -7.80
CA VAL A 29 12.96 -5.85 -6.65
C VAL A 29 13.49 -4.46 -6.32
N LYS A 30 13.34 -4.02 -5.07
CA LYS A 30 13.81 -2.71 -4.62
C LYS A 30 14.51 -2.78 -3.27
N LYS A 31 15.68 -2.15 -3.18
CA LYS A 31 16.38 -1.93 -1.90
C LYS A 31 15.72 -0.76 -1.14
N VAL A 32 15.18 -1.02 0.05
CA VAL A 32 14.57 -0.03 0.93
C VAL A 32 15.30 -0.04 2.28
N GLY A 33 16.19 0.93 2.47
CA GLY A 33 17.06 0.98 3.64
C GLY A 33 18.00 -0.23 3.69
N ARG A 34 17.85 -1.08 4.72
CA ARG A 34 18.65 -2.31 4.90
C ARG A 34 17.98 -3.56 4.31
N TYR A 35 16.77 -3.44 3.76
CA TYR A 35 16.00 -4.60 3.30
C TYR A 35 15.82 -4.56 1.79
N TRP A 36 15.72 -5.74 1.19
CA TRP A 36 15.16 -5.90 -0.14
C TRP A 36 13.67 -6.17 -0.01
N LYS A 37 12.87 -5.44 -0.77
CA LYS A 37 11.43 -5.68 -0.94
C LYS A 37 11.21 -6.20 -2.36
N VAL A 38 10.36 -7.22 -2.48
CA VAL A 38 9.94 -7.78 -3.76
C VAL A 38 8.42 -7.60 -3.87
N SER A 39 7.98 -7.04 -4.99
CA SER A 39 6.56 -6.95 -5.35
C SER A 39 6.35 -7.80 -6.59
N VAL A 40 5.47 -8.79 -6.51
CA VAL A 40 5.15 -9.69 -7.62
C VAL A 40 3.71 -9.42 -8.06
N CYS A 41 3.54 -9.11 -9.35
CA CYS A 41 2.24 -8.96 -9.98
C CYS A 41 1.83 -10.32 -10.55
N TYR A 42 0.59 -10.71 -10.25
CA TYR A 42 -0.05 -11.90 -10.80
C TYR A 42 -1.15 -11.49 -11.75
N GLU A 43 -1.25 -12.20 -12.86
CA GLU A 43 -2.46 -12.31 -13.65
C GLU A 43 -3.34 -13.36 -12.97
N ILE A 44 -4.56 -12.96 -12.60
CA ILE A 44 -5.56 -13.81 -11.95
C ILE A 44 -6.84 -13.70 -12.75
N ASP A 45 -7.65 -14.76 -12.74
CA ASP A 45 -8.99 -14.67 -13.28
C ASP A 45 -9.79 -13.67 -12.45
N ALA A 46 -10.42 -12.70 -13.14
CA ALA A 46 -11.29 -11.76 -12.47
C ALA A 46 -12.47 -12.52 -11.86
N PRO A 47 -12.83 -12.26 -10.59
CA PRO A 47 -14.03 -12.84 -10.03
C PRO A 47 -15.22 -12.45 -10.91
N LYS A 48 -16.10 -13.42 -11.20
CA LYS A 48 -17.35 -13.15 -11.92
C LYS A 48 -18.11 -12.08 -11.15
N ARG A 49 -18.50 -11.00 -11.83
CA ARG A 49 -19.40 -10.01 -11.25
C ARG A 49 -20.75 -10.67 -11.04
N THR A 50 -21.30 -10.53 -9.84
CA THR A 50 -22.70 -10.85 -9.60
C THR A 50 -23.55 -9.76 -10.25
N GLU A 51 -24.29 -10.10 -11.29
CA GLU A 51 -25.31 -9.22 -11.88
C GLU A 51 -26.56 -9.29 -11.02
N ASN A 52 -26.57 -8.57 -9.91
CA ASN A 52 -27.72 -8.47 -9.02
C ASN A 52 -28.66 -7.30 -9.38
N GLY A 53 -28.40 -6.59 -10.49
CA GLY A 53 -29.19 -5.44 -10.93
C GLY A 53 -29.07 -4.20 -10.03
N VAL A 54 -28.21 -4.25 -9.01
CA VAL A 54 -28.01 -3.16 -8.05
C VAL A 54 -26.71 -2.44 -8.39
N ALA A 55 -26.80 -1.14 -8.67
CA ALA A 55 -25.61 -0.30 -8.77
C ALA A 55 -25.41 0.45 -7.44
N ILE A 56 -24.16 0.53 -6.97
CA ILE A 56 -23.81 1.25 -5.74
C ILE A 56 -22.93 2.45 -6.11
N GLY A 57 -23.43 3.66 -5.84
CA GLY A 57 -22.65 4.88 -5.85
C GLY A 57 -21.89 5.00 -4.52
N VAL A 58 -20.57 5.17 -4.59
CA VAL A 58 -19.72 5.37 -3.41
C VAL A 58 -19.13 6.78 -3.47
N ASP A 59 -19.34 7.56 -2.41
CA ASP A 59 -18.73 8.88 -2.23
C ASP A 59 -17.73 8.85 -1.07
N LEU A 60 -16.54 9.41 -1.28
CA LEU A 60 -15.48 9.47 -0.28
C LEU A 60 -15.14 10.93 0.01
N ASN A 61 -15.47 11.40 1.21
CA ASN A 61 -15.00 12.66 1.74
C ASN A 61 -13.76 12.45 2.64
N THR A 62 -13.24 13.52 3.25
CA THR A 62 -11.95 13.54 3.97
C THR A 62 -11.85 12.52 5.11
N TYR A 63 -12.97 12.15 5.73
CA TYR A 63 -13.01 11.19 6.85
C TYR A 63 -14.07 10.11 6.73
N ASN A 64 -15.06 10.29 5.86
CA ASN A 64 -16.23 9.42 5.76
C ASN A 64 -16.35 8.93 4.34
N ALA A 65 -16.74 7.67 4.17
CA ALA A 65 -17.21 7.15 2.90
C ALA A 65 -18.67 6.76 3.05
N ALA A 66 -19.47 7.16 2.08
CA ALA A 66 -20.88 6.86 1.96
C ALA A 66 -21.11 5.95 0.77
N TRP A 67 -22.16 5.15 0.86
CA TRP A 67 -22.68 4.43 -0.28
C TRP A 67 -24.18 4.64 -0.39
N THR A 68 -24.68 4.61 -1.61
CA THR A 68 -26.12 4.62 -1.92
C THR A 68 -26.34 3.68 -3.09
N ASP A 69 -27.35 2.84 -3.01
CA ASP A 69 -27.69 1.93 -4.09
C ASP A 69 -28.83 2.45 -4.97
N THR A 70 -29.14 1.72 -6.04
CA THR A 70 -30.25 2.03 -6.95
C THR A 70 -31.64 1.80 -6.36
N THR A 71 -31.74 1.13 -5.21
CA THR A 71 -33.02 0.93 -4.49
C THR A 71 -33.32 2.06 -3.50
N GLY A 72 -32.33 2.92 -3.23
CA GLY A 72 -32.41 4.02 -2.29
C GLY A 72 -31.86 3.68 -0.89
N GLU A 73 -31.35 2.48 -0.69
CA GLU A 73 -30.60 2.12 0.51
C GLU A 73 -29.28 2.88 0.57
N ARG A 74 -28.87 3.25 1.78
CA ARG A 74 -27.66 4.04 2.00
C ARG A 74 -27.00 3.69 3.32
N GLY A 75 -25.69 3.87 3.37
CA GLY A 75 -24.91 3.61 4.58
C GLY A 75 -23.57 4.31 4.59
N MET A 76 -22.89 4.18 5.74
CA MET A 76 -21.52 4.64 5.92
C MET A 76 -20.58 3.44 5.86
N LEU A 77 -19.46 3.59 5.15
CA LEU A 77 -18.35 2.66 5.19
C LEU A 77 -17.40 3.09 6.31
N ASP A 78 -16.95 2.12 7.10
CA ASP A 78 -15.86 2.36 8.05
C ASP A 78 -14.56 2.57 7.27
N VAL A 79 -14.16 3.84 7.12
CA VAL A 79 -12.91 4.18 6.46
C VAL A 79 -11.78 3.99 7.47
N PRO A 80 -10.76 3.17 7.16
CA PRO A 80 -9.64 2.98 8.05
C PRO A 80 -9.01 4.33 8.40
N LYS A 81 -9.04 4.71 9.68
CA LYS A 81 -8.35 5.92 10.14
C LYS A 81 -6.87 5.81 9.77
N LEU A 82 -6.30 6.93 9.33
CA LEU A 82 -4.87 7.02 9.04
C LEU A 82 -4.08 6.48 10.24
N ASP A 83 -3.29 5.43 9.99
CA ASP A 83 -2.45 4.81 11.02
C ASP A 83 -1.62 5.92 11.70
N LYS A 84 -1.47 5.87 13.03
CA LYS A 84 -0.55 6.73 13.80
C LYS A 84 0.83 6.83 13.14
N LYS A 85 1.28 5.78 12.45
CA LYS A 85 2.50 5.77 11.63
C LYS A 85 2.43 6.75 10.46
N GLU A 86 1.33 6.78 9.72
CA GLU A 86 1.15 7.65 8.56
C GLU A 86 1.11 9.12 8.97
N ILE A 87 0.43 9.44 10.09
CA ILE A 87 0.45 10.77 10.69
C ILE A 87 1.90 11.21 11.01
N ARG A 88 2.71 10.32 11.61
CA ARG A 88 4.13 10.59 11.90
C ARG A 88 4.94 10.78 10.62
N ILE A 89 4.72 9.97 9.59
CA ILE A 89 5.41 10.11 8.29
C ILE A 89 5.09 11.47 7.68
N ARG A 90 3.81 11.87 7.62
CA ARG A 90 3.40 13.19 7.10
C ARG A 90 4.05 14.34 7.87
N ARG A 91 4.14 14.23 9.21
CA ARG A 91 4.84 15.24 10.05
C ARG A 91 6.32 15.34 9.67
N TYR A 92 7.02 14.21 9.49
CA TYR A 92 8.42 14.22 9.09
C TYR A 92 8.63 14.70 7.65
N GLN A 93 7.72 14.37 6.72
CA GLN A 93 7.78 14.88 5.34
C GLN A 93 7.64 16.41 5.31
N ARG A 94 6.68 16.98 6.07
CA ARG A 94 6.55 18.44 6.24
C ARG A 94 7.81 19.07 6.83
N LYS A 95 8.36 18.46 7.89
CA LYS A 95 9.64 18.89 8.48
C LYS A 95 10.78 18.84 7.46
N LEU A 96 10.83 17.80 6.64
CA LEU A 96 11.87 17.59 5.64
C LEU A 96 11.84 18.66 4.54
N ALA A 97 10.64 19.08 4.11
CA ALA A 97 10.46 20.09 3.08
C ALA A 97 11.01 21.46 3.50
N ARG A 98 10.91 21.80 4.79
CA ARG A 98 11.40 23.06 5.37
C ARG A 98 12.91 23.05 5.71
N GLN A 99 13.61 21.93 5.51
CA GLN A 99 15.02 21.78 5.87
C GLN A 99 15.94 22.02 4.67
N GLN A 100 17.02 22.78 4.89
CA GLN A 100 18.06 23.03 3.89
C GLN A 100 18.59 21.72 3.30
N LYS A 101 18.64 21.65 1.95
CA LYS A 101 19.22 20.52 1.21
C LYS A 101 20.68 20.28 1.67
N GLY A 102 21.10 19.02 1.71
CA GLY A 102 22.45 18.65 2.18
C GLY A 102 22.66 18.65 3.70
N SER A 103 21.88 19.42 4.48
CA SER A 103 22.12 19.55 5.93
C SER A 103 22.04 18.23 6.70
N ASN A 104 22.83 18.13 7.78
CA ASN A 104 22.83 16.97 8.68
C ASN A 104 21.44 16.70 9.28
N ARG A 105 20.71 17.75 9.67
CA ARG A 105 19.33 17.64 10.16
C ARG A 105 18.39 17.04 9.11
N ARG A 106 18.54 17.40 7.83
CA ARG A 106 17.76 16.82 6.73
C ARG A 106 18.06 15.33 6.53
N ARG A 107 19.34 14.94 6.62
CA ARG A 107 19.78 13.53 6.54
C ARG A 107 19.15 12.69 7.65
N VAL A 108 19.08 13.21 8.88
CA VAL A 108 18.42 12.54 10.01
C VAL A 108 16.92 12.39 9.78
N THR A 109 16.23 13.44 9.32
CA THR A 109 14.79 13.36 9.02
C THR A 109 14.49 12.36 7.91
N LYS A 110 15.30 12.28 6.83
CA LYS A 110 15.16 11.24 5.80
C LYS A 110 15.23 9.83 6.39
N ARG A 111 16.19 9.58 7.30
CA ARG A 111 16.31 8.28 7.99
C ARG A 111 15.08 7.97 8.86
N LYS A 112 14.52 8.96 9.56
CA LYS A 112 13.28 8.79 10.33
C LYS A 112 12.11 8.39 9.43
N ILE A 113 11.92 9.07 8.29
CA ILE A 113 10.88 8.71 7.31
C ILE A 113 11.07 7.28 6.81
N ALA A 114 12.31 6.89 6.45
CA ALA A 114 12.61 5.54 5.98
C ALA A 114 12.36 4.46 7.05
N LYS A 115 12.59 4.76 8.34
CA LYS A 115 12.28 3.84 9.46
C LYS A 115 10.78 3.57 9.57
N TRP A 116 9.96 4.60 9.39
CA TRP A 116 8.50 4.51 9.57
C TRP A 116 7.76 4.01 8.32
N LYS A 117 8.33 4.14 7.11
CA LYS A 117 7.81 3.51 5.86
C LYS A 117 8.10 1.99 5.77
N ARG A 118 8.31 1.31 6.91
CA ARG A 118 8.63 -0.12 6.96
C ARG A 118 7.47 -0.97 6.49
#